data_AF-A0A1Q5U3J5-F1
#
_entry.id   AF-A0A1Q5U3J5-F1
#
_cell.length_a   1.000
_cell.length_b   1.000
_cell.length_c   1.000
_cell.angle_alpha   90.00
_cell.angle_beta   90.00
_cell.angle_gamma   90.00
#
_symmetry.space_group_name_H-M   'P 1'
#
loop_
_entity.id
_entity.type
_entity.pdbx_description
1 polymer ?
#
loop_
_entity_poly.entity_id
_entity_poly.type
_entity_poly.pdbx_seq_one_letter_code
_entity_poly.pdbx_strand_id
1 'polypeptide(L)'
;MDYFTLFGLPSRYAIDREQLATRYQELQRQFHPDRFASQPEREKTLALRQAATINDGYQTLKHPLKRAEYMLSQQGFDLSNEQHTMQDTAFLMQQLELREELDAIEHSADSETALNDFSSRLNKMIKTRSEQMEQQLNAAEWSIAADTVRKLRFLDKLQQQVDQLEERLLDDF
;
A
#
# COMPACT_ATOMS: atom_id res chain seq x y z
N MET A 1 -21.65 -1.77 1.66
CA MET A 1 -20.96 -1.96 2.95
C MET A 1 -19.49 -1.74 2.69
N ASP A 2 -18.85 -0.85 3.43
CA ASP A 2 -17.42 -0.59 3.31
C ASP A 2 -16.59 -1.71 3.95
N TYR A 3 -15.28 -1.74 3.68
CA TYR A 3 -14.38 -2.78 4.17
C TYR A 3 -14.20 -2.71 5.69
N PHE A 4 -14.19 -1.53 6.32
CA PHE A 4 -14.06 -1.46 7.78
C PHE A 4 -15.25 -2.13 8.44
N THR A 5 -16.47 -1.80 7.99
CA THR A 5 -17.68 -2.44 8.49
C THR A 5 -17.68 -3.95 8.20
N LEU A 6 -17.19 -4.40 7.04
CA LEU A 6 -17.09 -5.83 6.68
C LEU A 6 -16.28 -6.62 7.72
N PHE A 7 -15.19 -6.06 8.22
CA PHE A 7 -14.35 -6.68 9.25
C PHE A 7 -14.70 -6.24 10.68
N GLY A 8 -15.80 -5.51 10.88
CA GLY A 8 -16.19 -5.01 12.21
C GLY A 8 -15.15 -4.08 12.85
N LEU A 9 -14.43 -3.33 12.03
CA LEU A 9 -13.40 -2.37 12.43
C LEU A 9 -13.95 -0.94 12.39
N PRO A 10 -13.44 -0.03 13.24
CA PRO A 10 -13.72 1.39 13.09
C PRO A 10 -13.08 1.93 11.81
N SER A 11 -13.76 2.86 11.13
CA SER A 11 -13.25 3.56 9.94
C SER A 11 -12.19 4.60 10.32
N ARG A 12 -10.99 4.11 10.68
CA ARG A 12 -9.82 4.91 11.02
C ARG A 12 -8.57 4.27 10.44
N TYR A 13 -7.51 5.06 10.27
CA TYR A 13 -6.27 4.56 9.68
C TYR A 13 -5.57 3.54 10.58
N ALA A 14 -5.53 3.79 11.89
CA ALA A 14 -4.96 2.85 12.86
C ALA A 14 -5.93 1.69 13.15
N ILE A 15 -5.67 0.52 12.56
CA ILE A 15 -6.50 -0.68 12.77
C ILE A 15 -5.79 -1.72 13.63
N ASP A 16 -6.58 -2.53 14.32
CA ASP A 16 -6.12 -3.75 14.95
C ASP A 16 -5.92 -4.84 13.89
N ARG A 17 -4.66 -5.21 13.64
CA ARG A 17 -4.29 -6.20 12.63
C ARG A 17 -4.65 -7.62 13.04
N GLU A 18 -4.65 -7.91 14.34
CA GLU A 18 -5.02 -9.23 14.85
C GLU A 18 -6.53 -9.43 14.70
N GLN A 19 -7.31 -8.40 15.05
CA GLN A 19 -8.76 -8.40 14.80
C GLN A 19 -9.08 -8.54 13.30
N LEU A 20 -8.38 -7.81 12.43
CA LEU A 20 -8.52 -7.95 10.98
C LEU A 20 -8.28 -9.40 10.52
N ALA A 21 -7.18 -10.01 10.97
CA ALA A 21 -6.81 -11.37 10.58
C ALA A 21 -7.82 -12.42 11.09
N THR A 22 -8.27 -12.31 12.34
CA THR A 22 -9.29 -13.19 12.91
C THR A 22 -10.60 -13.10 12.12
N ARG A 23 -11.07 -11.88 11.86
CA ARG A 23 -12.31 -11.66 11.09
C ARG A 23 -12.19 -12.15 9.65
N TYR A 24 -11.03 -11.98 9.03
CA TYR A 24 -10.76 -12.54 7.71
C TYR A 24 -10.90 -14.07 7.69
N GLN A 25 -10.30 -14.77 8.65
CA GLN A 25 -10.39 -16.23 8.72
C GLN A 25 -11.83 -16.72 8.96
N GLU A 26 -12.59 -16.03 9.84
CA GLU A 26 -14.01 -16.33 10.08
C GLU A 26 -14.84 -16.21 8.79
N LEU A 27 -14.70 -15.08 8.08
CA LEU A 27 -15.42 -14.80 6.85
C LEU A 27 -15.00 -15.77 5.73
N GLN A 28 -13.70 -16.05 5.59
CA GLN A 28 -13.20 -17.00 4.60
C GLN A 28 -13.77 -18.41 4.84
N ARG A 29 -13.85 -18.86 6.10
CA ARG A 29 -14.48 -20.15 6.45
C ARG A 29 -15.99 -20.16 6.20
N GLN A 30 -16.67 -19.02 6.39
CA GLN A 30 -18.12 -18.92 6.17
C GLN A 30 -18.48 -18.92 4.68
N PHE A 31 -17.69 -18.23 3.86
CA PHE A 31 -17.96 -18.00 2.44
C PHE A 31 -17.02 -18.78 1.50
N HIS A 32 -16.35 -19.82 2.01
CA HIS A 32 -15.48 -20.66 1.17
C HIS A 32 -16.27 -21.30 0.02
N PRO A 33 -15.80 -21.23 -1.24
CA PRO A 33 -16.51 -21.79 -2.39
C PRO A 33 -16.92 -23.26 -2.22
N ASP A 34 -16.08 -24.07 -1.58
CA ASP A 34 -16.35 -25.49 -1.33
C ASP A 34 -17.62 -25.73 -0.51
N ARG A 35 -18.01 -24.80 0.38
CA ARG A 35 -19.26 -24.91 1.14
C ARG A 35 -20.51 -24.78 0.27
N PHE A 36 -20.36 -24.18 -0.90
CA PHE A 36 -21.43 -23.94 -1.87
C PHE A 36 -21.31 -24.86 -3.09
N ALA A 37 -20.35 -25.79 -3.12
CA ALA A 37 -20.11 -26.66 -4.28
C ALA A 37 -21.33 -27.52 -4.67
N SER A 38 -22.18 -27.87 -3.71
CA SER A 38 -23.44 -28.60 -3.93
C SER A 38 -24.68 -27.69 -4.10
N GLN A 39 -24.53 -26.38 -3.99
CA GLN A 39 -25.63 -25.42 -4.08
C GLN A 39 -25.98 -25.06 -5.53
N PRO A 40 -27.14 -24.43 -5.78
CA PRO A 40 -27.48 -23.91 -7.11
C PRO A 40 -26.44 -22.91 -7.63
N GLU A 41 -26.30 -22.83 -8.96
CA GLU A 41 -25.28 -21.98 -9.62
C GLU A 41 -25.33 -20.50 -9.19
N ARG A 42 -26.54 -20.00 -8.93
CA ARG A 42 -26.76 -18.65 -8.41
C ARG A 42 -26.09 -18.44 -7.05
N GLU A 43 -26.17 -19.42 -6.16
CA GLU A 43 -25.56 -19.37 -4.83
C GLU A 43 -24.04 -19.52 -4.90
N LYS A 44 -23.53 -20.39 -5.77
CA LYS A 44 -22.09 -20.49 -6.06
C LYS A 44 -21.51 -19.16 -6.52
N THR A 45 -22.18 -18.53 -7.49
CA THR A 45 -21.75 -17.23 -8.02
C THR A 45 -21.75 -16.15 -6.93
N LEU A 46 -22.76 -16.15 -6.06
CA LEU A 46 -22.83 -15.21 -4.94
C LEU A 46 -21.70 -15.44 -3.94
N ALA A 47 -21.43 -16.69 -3.58
CA ALA A 47 -20.34 -17.06 -2.68
C ALA A 47 -18.97 -16.65 -3.25
N LEU A 48 -18.74 -16.86 -4.55
CA LEU A 48 -17.50 -16.44 -5.22
C LEU A 48 -17.31 -14.92 -5.16
N ARG A 49 -18.36 -14.13 -5.45
CA ARG A 49 -18.30 -12.66 -5.34
C ARG A 49 -18.02 -12.21 -3.91
N GLN A 50 -18.62 -12.88 -2.93
CA GLN A 50 -18.41 -12.57 -1.52
C GLN A 50 -16.97 -12.89 -1.10
N ALA A 51 -16.44 -14.05 -1.48
CA ALA A 51 -15.06 -14.45 -1.22
C ALA A 51 -14.04 -13.47 -1.85
N ALA A 52 -14.29 -13.04 -3.09
CA ALA A 52 -13.48 -12.01 -3.74
C ALA A 52 -13.51 -10.69 -2.95
N THR A 53 -14.70 -10.22 -2.56
CA THR A 53 -14.87 -8.99 -1.77
C THR A 53 -14.15 -9.07 -0.41
N ILE A 54 -14.19 -10.23 0.26
CA ILE A 54 -13.48 -10.47 1.52
C ILE A 54 -11.96 -10.41 1.31
N ASN A 55 -11.45 -11.05 0.26
CA ASN A 55 -10.02 -11.00 -0.07
C ASN A 55 -9.56 -9.58 -0.39
N ASP A 56 -10.29 -8.87 -1.25
CA ASP A 56 -9.97 -7.50 -1.64
C ASP A 56 -9.98 -6.56 -0.44
N GLY A 57 -11.01 -6.67 0.41
CA GLY A 57 -11.10 -5.88 1.64
C GLY A 57 -9.95 -6.18 2.60
N TYR A 58 -9.59 -7.44 2.78
CA TYR A 58 -8.47 -7.82 3.66
C TYR A 58 -7.13 -7.29 3.14
N GLN A 59 -6.83 -7.48 1.85
CA GLN A 59 -5.59 -6.99 1.25
C GLN A 59 -5.51 -5.45 1.30
N THR A 60 -6.65 -4.78 1.08
CA THR A 60 -6.75 -3.32 1.15
C THR A 60 -6.49 -2.79 2.55
N LEU A 61 -7.13 -3.36 3.58
CA LEU A 61 -6.96 -2.90 4.96
C LEU A 61 -5.63 -3.33 5.57
N LYS A 62 -5.07 -4.47 5.16
CA LYS A 62 -3.78 -4.97 5.67
C LYS A 62 -2.62 -4.07 5.24
N HIS A 63 -2.60 -3.63 3.99
CA HIS A 63 -1.51 -2.82 3.47
C HIS A 63 -1.70 -1.34 3.84
N PRO A 64 -0.74 -0.69 4.54
CA PRO A 64 -0.88 0.68 5.02
C PRO A 64 -1.26 1.69 3.92
N LEU A 65 -0.54 1.66 2.79
CA LEU A 65 -0.81 2.55 1.66
C LEU A 65 -2.20 2.32 1.03
N LYS A 66 -2.55 1.06 0.69
CA LYS A 66 -3.88 0.72 0.16
C LYS A 66 -5.00 1.11 1.12
N ARG A 67 -4.77 1.00 2.43
CA ARG A 67 -5.74 1.44 3.45
C ARG A 67 -5.96 2.94 3.41
N ALA A 68 -4.89 3.73 3.30
CA ALA A 68 -5.00 5.19 3.16
C ALA A 68 -5.73 5.58 1.87
N GLU A 69 -5.39 4.92 0.75
CA GLU A 69 -6.06 5.12 -0.54
C GLU A 69 -7.55 4.80 -0.45
N TYR A 70 -7.89 3.69 0.20
CA TYR A 70 -9.26 3.29 0.42
C TYR A 70 -10.03 4.34 1.24
N MET A 71 -9.46 4.80 2.35
CA MET A 71 -10.07 5.86 3.16
C MET A 71 -10.32 7.14 2.35
N LEU A 72 -9.37 7.54 1.51
CA LEU A 72 -9.50 8.71 0.64
C LEU A 72 -10.57 8.53 -0.44
N SER A 73 -10.67 7.33 -1.03
CA SER A 73 -11.74 7.03 -1.99
C SER A 73 -13.13 7.09 -1.37
N GLN A 74 -13.27 6.73 -0.08
CA GLN A 74 -14.53 6.92 0.65
C GLN A 74 -14.92 8.39 0.81
N GLN A 75 -13.95 9.31 0.72
CA GLN A 75 -14.16 10.77 0.75
C GLN A 75 -14.26 11.39 -0.66
N GLY A 76 -14.28 10.57 -1.72
CA GLY A 76 -14.36 11.03 -3.10
C GLY A 76 -13.03 11.45 -3.73
N PHE A 77 -11.89 11.20 -3.07
CA PHE A 77 -10.58 11.46 -3.65
C PHE A 77 -10.13 10.27 -4.49
N ASP A 78 -10.09 10.46 -5.81
CA ASP A 78 -9.49 9.49 -6.72
C ASP A 78 -8.00 9.76 -6.89
N LEU A 79 -7.19 8.82 -6.40
CA LEU A 79 -5.74 8.89 -6.46
C LEU A 79 -5.18 8.30 -7.75
N SER A 80 -6.02 7.69 -8.59
CA SER A 80 -5.65 7.17 -9.91
C SER A 80 -5.25 8.30 -10.87
N ASN A 81 -5.74 9.51 -10.61
CA ASN A 81 -5.39 10.68 -11.41
C ASN A 81 -4.04 11.27 -10.95
N GLU A 82 -2.99 11.01 -11.75
CA GLU A 82 -1.62 11.48 -11.51
C GLU A 82 -1.43 12.98 -11.79
N GLN A 83 -2.42 13.68 -12.35
CA GLN A 83 -2.34 15.10 -12.70
C GLN A 83 -1.93 16.02 -11.54
N HIS A 84 -2.32 15.68 -10.29
CA HIS A 84 -1.94 16.46 -9.12
C HIS A 84 -0.46 16.33 -8.76
N THR A 85 0.12 15.13 -8.88
CA THR A 85 1.55 14.93 -8.59
C THR A 85 2.44 15.65 -9.60
N MET A 86 1.98 15.82 -10.83
CA MET A 86 2.71 16.52 -11.90
C MET A 86 2.95 18.02 -11.59
N GLN A 87 2.29 18.58 -10.59
CA GLN A 87 2.41 20.00 -10.22
C GLN A 87 3.50 20.27 -9.18
N ASP A 88 4.02 19.23 -8.49
CA ASP A 88 5.07 19.37 -7.48
C ASP A 88 6.46 19.14 -8.08
N THR A 89 7.01 20.19 -8.71
CA THR A 89 8.30 20.13 -9.41
C THR A 89 9.47 19.77 -8.47
N ALA A 90 9.46 20.28 -7.24
CA ALA A 90 10.49 19.98 -6.26
C ALA A 90 10.49 18.48 -5.90
N PHE A 91 9.31 17.89 -5.73
CA PHE A 91 9.20 16.46 -5.51
C PHE A 91 9.66 15.64 -6.72
N LEU A 92 9.30 16.03 -7.94
CA LEU A 92 9.72 15.33 -9.15
C LEU A 92 11.23 15.36 -9.35
N MET A 93 11.88 16.50 -9.10
CA MET A 93 13.34 16.60 -9.12
C MET A 93 13.99 15.68 -8.08
N GLN A 94 13.47 15.68 -6.84
CA GLN A 94 13.95 14.76 -5.81
C GLN A 94 13.80 13.29 -6.23
N GLN A 95 12.72 12.92 -6.92
CA GLN A 95 12.54 11.55 -7.42
C GLN A 95 13.54 11.18 -8.52
N LEU A 96 13.91 12.13 -9.39
CA LEU A 96 14.94 11.91 -10.40
C LEU A 96 16.31 11.73 -9.75
N GLU A 97 16.69 12.62 -8.83
CA GLU A 97 17.96 12.53 -8.10
C GLU A 97 18.11 11.20 -7.37
N LEU A 98 17.06 10.72 -6.71
CA LEU A 98 17.07 9.42 -6.02
C LEU A 98 17.27 8.23 -6.98
N ARG A 99 16.71 8.32 -8.19
CA ARG A 99 16.88 7.26 -9.21
C ARG A 99 18.27 7.29 -9.81
N GLU A 100 18.78 8.47 -10.14
CA GLU A 100 20.16 8.64 -10.63
C GLU A 100 21.18 8.15 -9.58
N GLU A 101 20.92 8.40 -8.30
CA GLU A 101 21.72 7.87 -7.20
C GLU A 101 21.67 6.33 -7.15
N LEU A 102 20.48 5.72 -7.27
CA LEU A 102 20.33 4.27 -7.30
C LEU A 102 21.05 3.63 -8.50
N ASP A 103 20.93 4.23 -9.69
CA ASP A 103 21.62 3.80 -10.90
C ASP A 103 23.15 3.90 -10.74
N ALA A 104 23.64 4.94 -10.05
CA ALA A 104 25.07 5.09 -9.77
C ALA A 104 25.59 4.04 -8.77
N ILE A 105 24.77 3.66 -7.78
CA ILE A 105 25.11 2.62 -6.79
C ILE A 105 25.32 1.28 -7.48
N GLU A 106 24.46 0.91 -8.45
CA GLU A 106 24.57 -0.34 -9.21
C GLU A 106 25.94 -0.52 -9.88
N HIS A 107 26.57 0.57 -10.32
CA HIS A 107 27.84 0.55 -11.04
C HIS A 107 29.06 0.85 -10.15
N SER A 108 28.87 0.96 -8.83
CA SER A 108 29.92 1.32 -7.89
C SER A 108 30.66 0.10 -7.33
N ALA A 109 31.94 0.26 -6.98
CA ALA A 109 32.74 -0.81 -6.40
C ALA A 109 32.30 -1.21 -4.96
N ASP A 110 31.63 -0.29 -4.26
CA ASP A 110 31.13 -0.46 -2.89
C ASP A 110 29.59 -0.55 -2.87
N SER A 111 29.00 -1.15 -3.91
CA SER A 111 27.56 -1.15 -4.19
C SER A 111 26.71 -1.63 -3.02
N GLU A 112 27.11 -2.69 -2.31
CA GLU A 112 26.40 -3.18 -1.12
C GLU A 112 26.30 -2.13 0.00
N THR A 113 27.43 -1.49 0.33
CA THR A 113 27.46 -0.52 1.43
C THR A 113 26.66 0.73 1.04
N ALA A 114 26.83 1.20 -0.20
CA ALA A 114 26.09 2.34 -0.71
C ALA A 114 24.58 2.07 -0.80
N LEU A 115 24.18 0.85 -1.21
CA LEU A 115 22.78 0.43 -1.25
C LEU A 115 22.16 0.36 0.15
N ASN A 116 22.89 -0.16 1.14
CA ASN A 116 22.44 -0.19 2.53
C ASN A 116 22.20 1.22 3.08
N ASP A 117 23.12 2.16 2.81
CA ASP A 117 22.96 3.57 3.21
C ASP A 117 21.79 4.25 2.49
N PHE A 118 21.60 3.95 1.20
CA PHE A 118 20.45 4.42 0.42
C PHE A 118 19.12 3.88 0.98
N SER A 119 19.04 2.57 1.19
CA SER A 119 17.87 1.89 1.75
C SER A 119 17.51 2.44 3.14
N SER A 120 18.50 2.70 4.00
CA SER A 120 18.28 3.32 5.30
C SER A 120 17.68 4.73 5.20
N ARG A 121 18.18 5.57 4.28
CA ARG A 121 17.61 6.89 4.02
C ARG A 121 16.20 6.82 3.45
N LEU A 122 15.97 5.94 2.48
CA LEU A 122 14.66 5.74 1.86
C LEU A 122 13.62 5.28 2.89
N ASN A 123 13.97 4.31 3.74
CA ASN A 123 13.13 3.85 4.83
C ASN A 123 12.76 4.98 5.82
N LYS A 124 13.73 5.85 6.14
CA LYS A 124 13.48 7.03 6.99
C LYS A 124 12.51 8.03 6.31
N MET A 125 12.65 8.25 5.01
CA MET A 125 11.74 9.09 4.23
C MET A 125 10.31 8.52 4.20
N ILE A 126 10.18 7.22 3.92
CA ILE A 126 8.89 6.51 3.92
C ILE A 126 8.24 6.59 5.29
N LYS A 127 8.98 6.33 6.36
CA LYS A 127 8.48 6.42 7.74
C LYS A 127 7.96 7.82 8.06
N THR A 128 8.77 8.85 7.79
CA THR A 128 8.41 10.25 8.06
C THR A 128 7.13 10.64 7.31
N ARG A 129 7.03 10.29 6.03
CA ARG A 129 5.82 10.59 5.23
C ARG A 129 4.61 9.75 5.66
N SER A 130 4.81 8.53 6.12
CA SER A 130 3.74 7.68 6.65
C SER A 130 3.14 8.25 7.94
N GLU A 131 3.99 8.77 8.84
CA GLU A 131 3.56 9.47 10.05
C GLU A 131 2.79 10.76 9.72
N GLN A 132 3.26 11.54 8.74
CA GLN A 132 2.56 12.72 8.24
C GLN A 132 1.18 12.37 7.65
N MET A 133 1.13 11.34 6.81
CA MET A 133 -0.13 10.85 6.22
C MET A 133 -1.12 10.44 7.29
N GLU A 134 -0.68 9.70 8.31
CA GLU A 134 -1.55 9.31 9.42
C GLU A 134 -2.11 10.51 10.18
N GLN A 135 -1.27 11.51 10.48
CA GLN A 135 -1.72 12.75 11.11
C GLN A 135 -2.77 13.49 10.26
N GLN A 136 -2.53 13.62 8.95
CA GLN A 136 -3.45 14.29 8.02
C GLN A 136 -4.79 13.56 7.89
N LEU A 137 -4.75 12.22 7.81
CA LEU A 137 -5.97 11.39 7.78
C LEU A 137 -6.76 11.53 9.10
N ASN A 138 -6.09 11.54 10.25
CA ASN A 138 -6.73 11.71 11.55
C ASN A 138 -7.32 13.13 11.73
N ALA A 139 -6.69 14.14 11.12
CA ALA A 139 -7.18 15.52 11.10
C ALA A 139 -8.26 15.78 10.02
N ALA A 140 -8.63 14.77 9.24
CA ALA A 140 -9.54 14.90 8.09
C ALA A 140 -9.08 15.90 7.01
N GLU A 141 -7.77 16.11 6.89
CA GLU A 141 -7.15 16.95 5.87
C GLU A 141 -7.02 16.19 4.54
N TRP A 142 -8.14 15.78 3.95
CA TRP A 142 -8.18 14.80 2.86
C TRP A 142 -7.37 15.18 1.62
N SER A 143 -7.40 16.45 1.23
CA SER A 143 -6.62 16.92 0.07
C SER A 143 -5.11 16.82 0.32
N ILE A 144 -4.67 17.15 1.53
CA ILE A 144 -3.25 17.12 1.90
C ILE A 144 -2.82 15.65 2.06
N ALA A 145 -3.63 14.82 2.71
CA ALA A 145 -3.43 13.38 2.80
C ALA A 145 -3.35 12.73 1.42
N ALA A 146 -4.18 13.13 0.47
CA ALA A 146 -4.14 12.64 -0.91
C ALA A 146 -2.79 12.91 -1.59
N ASP A 147 -2.26 14.13 -1.45
CA ASP A 147 -0.92 14.46 -1.98
C ASP A 147 0.19 13.66 -1.30
N THR A 148 0.12 13.48 0.03
CA THR A 148 1.09 12.66 0.76
C THR A 148 1.03 11.19 0.33
N VAL A 149 -0.16 10.63 0.13
CA VAL A 149 -0.35 9.26 -0.37
C VAL A 149 0.22 9.11 -1.79
N ARG A 150 -0.01 10.08 -2.68
CA ARG A 150 0.60 10.08 -4.02
C ARG A 150 2.12 10.02 -3.91
N LYS A 151 2.74 10.87 -3.08
CA LYS A 151 4.20 10.86 -2.85
C LYS A 151 4.69 9.52 -2.29
N LEU A 152 3.95 8.92 -1.36
CA LEU A 152 4.27 7.59 -0.82
C LEU A 152 4.23 6.50 -1.89
N ARG A 153 3.32 6.55 -2.87
CA ARG A 153 3.31 5.61 -4.01
C ARG A 153 4.60 5.65 -4.84
N PHE A 154 5.20 6.82 -5.02
CA PHE A 154 6.48 6.93 -5.72
C PHE A 154 7.62 6.34 -4.90
N LEU A 155 7.64 6.58 -3.58
CA LEU A 155 8.63 5.98 -2.69
C LEU A 155 8.46 4.46 -2.59
N ASP A 156 7.25 3.94 -2.60
CA ASP A 156 6.97 2.50 -2.63
C ASP A 156 7.51 1.84 -3.92
N LYS A 157 7.30 2.49 -5.07
CA LYS A 157 7.91 2.06 -6.34
C LYS A 157 9.44 2.11 -6.30
N LEU A 158 10.03 3.14 -5.71
CA LEU A 158 11.48 3.24 -5.55
C LEU A 158 12.03 2.16 -4.62
N GLN A 159 11.32 1.84 -3.52
CA GLN A 159 11.68 0.75 -2.64
C GLN A 159 11.70 -0.59 -3.37
N GLN A 160 10.71 -0.86 -4.23
CA GLN A 160 10.72 -2.07 -5.08
C GLN A 160 11.94 -2.13 -6.01
N GLN A 161 12.43 -0.99 -6.50
CA GLN A 161 13.66 -0.94 -7.31
C GLN A 161 14.91 -1.22 -6.47
N VAL A 162 14.96 -0.72 -5.23
CA VAL A 162 16.03 -1.02 -4.27
C VAL A 162 16.05 -2.51 -3.96
N ASP A 163 14.90 -3.11 -3.66
CA ASP A 163 14.79 -4.54 -3.34
C ASP A 163 15.25 -5.40 -4.52
N GLN A 164 14.89 -5.02 -5.75
CA GLN A 164 15.36 -5.70 -6.98
C GLN A 164 16.87 -5.59 -7.18
N LEU A 165 17.46 -4.43 -6.88
CA LEU A 165 18.90 -4.24 -6.98
C LEU A 165 19.63 -5.05 -5.90
N GLU A 166 19.09 -5.09 -4.68
CA GLU A 166 19.62 -5.91 -3.59
C GLU A 166 19.63 -7.40 -3.96
N GLU A 167 18.52 -7.93 -4.50
CA GLU A 167 18.44 -9.32 -4.99
C GLU A 167 19.51 -9.60 -6.06
N ARG A 168 19.66 -8.71 -7.03
CA ARG A 168 20.68 -8.85 -8.09
C ARG A 168 22.11 -8.86 -7.55
N LEU A 169 22.44 -7.96 -6.63
CA LEU A 169 23.77 -7.89 -6.05
C LEU A 169 24.08 -9.16 -5.25
N LEU A 170 23.10 -9.74 -4.57
CA LEU A 170 23.26 -11.01 -3.84
C LEU A 170 23.47 -12.21 -4.76
N ASP A 171 22.84 -12.22 -5.95
CA ASP A 171 22.94 -13.30 -6.93
C ASP A 171 24.27 -13.29 -7.73
N ASP A 172 24.99 -12.16 -7.76
CA ASP A 172 26.28 -12.01 -8.48
C ASP A 172 27.49 -12.56 -7.68
N PHE A 173 27.28 -13.13 -6.48
CA PHE A 173 28.31 -13.78 -5.63
C PHE A 173 28.23 -15.31 -5.64
#